data_AF-A0A8S3J9L1-F1
#
_entry.id   AF-A0A8S3J9L1-F1
#
_cell.length_a   1.000
_cell.length_b   1.000
_cell.length_c   1.000
_cell.angle_alpha   90.00
_cell.angle_beta   90.00
_cell.angle_gamma   90.00
#
_symmetry.space_group_name_H-M   'P 1'
#
loop_
_entity.id
_entity.type
_entity.pdbx_description
1 polymer ?
#
loop_
_entity_poly.entity_id
_entity_poly.type
_entity_poly.pdbx_seq_one_letter_code
_entity_poly.pdbx_strand_id
1 'polypeptide(L)' 'MKSDKEIVGTLLGFDDYVNMVLEDVTEFETLPDGGSRITKLDQILLNGNHVAMLVPGGEGPSTTGGAV' A
#
# COMPACT_ATOMS: atom_id res chain seq x y z
N MET A 1 -4.93 4.30 -2.42
CA MET A 1 -4.97 5.72 -1.93
C MET A 1 -5.58 6.60 -3.02
N LYS A 2 -5.87 7.89 -2.79
CA LYS A 2 -6.40 8.83 -3.82
C LYS A 2 -5.54 8.99 -5.10
N SER A 3 -4.45 8.23 -5.27
CA SER A 3 -3.38 8.48 -6.24
C SER A 3 -2.75 7.19 -6.81
N ASP A 4 -3.54 6.14 -7.08
CA ASP A 4 -3.07 4.89 -7.73
C ASP A 4 -1.88 4.19 -7.03
N LYS A 5 -1.76 4.43 -5.73
CA LYS A 5 -0.79 3.82 -4.83
C LYS A 5 -1.43 2.81 -3.90
N GLU A 6 -0.79 1.67 -3.80
CA GLU A 6 -1.08 0.60 -2.86
C GLU A 6 0.13 0.34 -1.97
N ILE A 7 -0.12 0.05 -0.71
CA ILE A 7 0.93 -0.21 0.29
C ILE A 7 0.59 -1.52 0.97
N VAL A 8 1.57 -2.43 0.99
CA VAL A 8 1.51 -3.69 1.70
C VAL A 8 2.60 -3.68 2.75
N GLY A 9 2.27 -4.05 3.97
CA GLY A 9 3.24 -4.14 5.06
C GLY A 9 2.60 -4.71 6.31
N THR A 10 3.43 -4.98 7.31
CA THR A 10 2.98 -5.48 8.60
C THR A 10 2.54 -4.30 9.47
N LEU A 11 1.26 -4.25 9.83
CA LEU A 11 0.72 -3.23 10.72
C LEU A 11 1.21 -3.45 12.15
N LEU A 12 2.01 -2.52 12.66
CA LEU A 12 2.49 -2.55 14.04
C LEU A 12 1.54 -1.86 15.02
N GLY A 13 0.87 -0.79 14.55
CA GLY A 13 -0.01 0.00 15.39
C GLY A 13 -0.64 1.16 14.63
N PHE A 14 -1.69 1.72 15.21
CA PHE A 14 -2.39 2.88 14.69
C PHE A 14 -2.92 3.76 15.83
N ASP A 15 -3.25 5.01 15.52
CA ASP A 15 -3.86 5.97 16.45
C ASP A 15 -5.35 6.24 16.13
N ASP A 16 -5.99 7.09 16.93
CA ASP A 16 -7.41 7.47 16.75
C ASP A 16 -7.68 8.21 15.42
N TYR A 17 -6.63 8.75 14.78
CA TYR A 17 -6.69 9.39 13.46
C TYR A 17 -6.34 8.43 12.33
N VAL A 18 -6.16 7.14 12.63
CA VAL A 18 -5.80 6.08 11.69
C VAL A 18 -4.46 6.34 11.00
N ASN A 19 -3.56 7.10 11.63
CA ASN A 19 -2.17 7.08 11.22
C ASN A 19 -1.59 5.73 11.60
N MET A 20 -0.85 5.10 10.68
CA MET A 20 -0.42 3.71 10.82
C MET A 20 1.10 3.60 10.76
N VAL A 21 1.66 2.81 11.67
CA VAL A 21 3.07 2.39 11.60
C VAL A 21 3.12 1.03 10.92
N LEU A 22 3.83 0.95 9.80
CA LEU A 22 4.00 -0.28 9.03
C LEU A 22 5.49 -0.65 8.94
N GLU A 23 5.80 -1.94 9.03
CA GLU A 23 7.12 -2.53 8.78
C GLU A 23 7.12 -3.46 7.56
N ASP A 24 8.29 -3.74 7.01
CA ASP A 24 8.51 -4.59 5.83
C ASP A 24 7.63 -4.15 4.64
N VAL A 25 7.68 -2.86 4.35
CA VAL A 25 6.71 -2.21 3.48
C VAL A 25 7.11 -2.35 2.01
N THR A 26 6.11 -2.68 1.19
CA THR A 26 6.17 -2.65 -0.26
C THR A 26 5.13 -1.65 -0.77
N GLU A 27 5.60 -0.59 -1.41
CA GLU A 27 4.78 0.41 -2.10
C GLU A 27 4.70 0.06 -3.58
N PHE A 28 3.48 0.03 -4.10
CA PHE A 28 3.17 -0.15 -5.50
C PHE A 28 2.56 1.15 -6.04
N GLU A 29 3.18 1.71 -7.07
CA GLU A 29 2.69 2.88 -7.79
C GLU A 29 2.40 2.50 -9.23
N THR A 30 1.16 2.75 -9.66
CA THR A 30 0.78 2.58 -11.07
C THR A 30 1.30 3.75 -11.87
N LEU A 31 2.17 3.47 -12.84
CA LEU A 31 2.72 4.48 -13.73
C LEU A 31 1.76 4.77 -14.89
N PRO A 32 1.78 5.98 -15.48
CA PRO A 32 0.90 6.34 -16.60
C PRO A 32 1.08 5.49 -17.86
N ASP A 33 2.23 4.82 -18.01
CA ASP A 33 2.55 3.92 -19.12
C ASP A 33 1.99 2.50 -18.94
N GLY A 34 1.26 2.25 -17.85
CA GLY A 34 0.72 0.95 -17.48
C GLY A 34 1.72 0.06 -16.75
N GLY A 35 2.94 0.53 -16.50
CA GLY A 35 3.92 -0.14 -15.65
C GLY A 35 3.58 0.00 -14.16
N SER A 36 4.24 -0.81 -13.33
CA SER A 36 4.19 -0.66 -11.88
C SER A 36 5.59 -0.39 -11.33
N ARG A 37 5.72 0.64 -10.51
CA ARG A 37 6.93 0.91 -9.73
C ARG A 37 6.78 0.30 -8.34
N ILE A 38 7.72 -0.58 -7.99
CA ILE A 38 7.77 -1.23 -6.68
C ILE A 38 8.90 -0.60 -5.87
N THR A 39 8.59 -0.11 -4.67
CA THR A 39 9.57 0.43 -3.73
C THR A 39 9.47 -0.33 -2.41
N LYS A 40 10.61 -0.76 -1.87
CA LYS A 40 10.68 -1.40 -0.56
C LYS A 40 11.22 -0.42 0.48
N LEU A 41 10.58 -0.40 1.64
CA LEU A 41 10.89 0.48 2.76
C LEU A 41 10.85 -0.34 4.04
N ASP A 42 11.83 -0.15 4.92
CA ASP A 42 11.92 -0.94 6.16
C ASP A 42 10.77 -0.62 7.11
N GLN A 43 10.47 0.67 7.29
CA GLN A 43 9.39 1.14 8.15
C GLN A 43 8.85 2.48 7.66
N ILE A 44 7.53 2.68 7.73
CA ILE A 44 6.89 3.97 7.44
C ILE A 44 5.87 4.35 8.50
N LEU A 45 5.64 5.67 8.61
CA LEU A 45 4.44 6.24 9.22
C LEU A 45 3.50 6.71 8.10
N LEU A 46 2.38 6.02 7.94
CA LEU A 46 1.37 6.32 6.94
C LEU A 46 0.32 7.27 7.53
N ASN A 47 0.05 8.37 6.83
CA ASN A 47 -0.96 9.34 7.25
C ASN A 47 -2.38 8.83 6.92
N GLY A 48 -3.24 8.77 7.94
CA GLY A 48 -4.60 8.21 7.85
C GLY A 48 -5.53 8.96 6.88
N ASN A 49 -5.30 10.26 6.64
CA ASN A 49 -6.17 11.07 5.76
C ASN A 49 -6.15 10.61 4.29
N HIS A 50 -5.11 9.89 3.88
CA HIS A 50 -4.96 9.41 2.50
C HIS A 50 -5.32 7.92 2.32
N VAL A 51 -5.71 7.26 3.41
CA VAL A 51 -6.09 5.85 3.44
C VAL A 51 -7.55 5.75 3.04
N ALA A 52 -7.81 5.02 1.95
CA ALA A 52 -9.16 4.81 1.44
C ALA A 52 -9.76 3.46 1.88
N MET A 53 -8.91 2.42 1.99
CA MET A 53 -9.31 1.06 2.32
C MET A 53 -8.16 0.36 3.05
N LEU A 54 -8.50 -0.55 3.96
CA LEU A 54 -7.59 -1.43 4.68
C LEU A 54 -8.02 -2.87 4.45
N VAL A 55 -7.08 -3.71 3.99
CA VAL A 55 -7.34 -5.13 3.68
C VAL A 55 -6.38 -5.98 4.52
N PRO A 56 -6.87 -6.62 5.60
CA PRO A 56 -6.06 -7.54 6.39
C PRO A 56 -5.63 -8.76 5.55
N GLY A 57 -4.33 -9.08 5.55
CA GLY A 57 -3.79 -10.22 4.80
C GLY A 57 -3.73 -10.02 3.28
N GLY A 58 -3.85 -8.78 2.79
CA GLY A 58 -3.70 -8.48 1.37
C GLY A 58 -2.26 -8.71 0.88
N GLU A 59 -2.11 -9.27 -0.32
CA GLU A 59 -0.81 -9.58 -0.94
C GLU A 59 -0.35 -8.50 -1.94
N GLY A 60 -1.07 -7.37 -2.00
CA GLY A 60 -0.86 -6.31 -2.98
C GLY A 60 -1.60 -6.57 -4.31
N PRO A 61 -1.34 -5.74 -5.34
CA PRO A 61 -1.99 -5.92 -6.62
C PRO A 61 -1.51 -7.23 -7.23
N SER A 62 -2.44 -8.17 -7.46
CA SER A 62 -2.13 -9.40 -8.19
C SER A 62 -1.59 -8.99 -9.55
N THR A 63 -0.38 -9.42 -9.91
CA THR A 63 0.21 -9.24 -11.25
C THR A 63 -0.58 -9.96 -12.36
N THR A 64 -1.78 -10.47 -12.07
CA THR A 64 -2.69 -11.16 -12.98
C THR A 64 -3.79 -10.21 -13.48
N GLY A 65 -3.38 -9.12 -14.11
CA GLY A 65 -4.20 -8.47 -15.14
C GLY A 65 -4.04 -9.23 -16.45
N GLY A 66 -4.71 -10.37 -16.60
CA GLY A 66 -4.64 -11.18 -17.81
C GLY A 66 -5.54 -12.41 -17.81
N ALA A 67 -6.72 -12.26 -18.41
CA ALA A 67 -7.66 -13.28 -18.86
C ALA A 67 -8.39 -14.15 -17.80
N VAL A 68 -9.67 -13.80 -17.58
CA VAL A 68 -10.82 -14.73 -17.69
C VAL A 68 -12.00 -13.99 -18.32
#